data_AF-A0A7C8ZG17-F1
#
_entry.id   AF-A0A7C8ZG17-F1
#
_cell.length_a   1.000
_cell.length_b   1.000
_cell.length_c   1.000
_cell.angle_alpha   90.00
_cell.angle_beta   90.00
_cell.angle_gamma   90.00
#
_symmetry.space_group_name_H-M   'P 1'
#
loop_
_entity.id
_entity.type
_entity.pdbx_description
1 polymer ?
#
loop_
_entity_poly.entity_id
_entity_poly.type
_entity_poly.pdbx_seq_one_letter_code
_entity_poly.pdbx_strand_id
1 'polypeptide(L)'
;ERERERERERERGATMADSWLWLATIVVLFAVAASIDDKCAACNAVAEELERGLANEKPRNHLDLRNRLDSKGQRQGKVIDYRVSELRVVELLDGLCEKMQDYTLLKTASETQEWIRIQNWDNLTINKQEAKAHSKHISSYCGSWRS
;
A
#
# COMPACT_ATOMS: atom_id res chain seq x y z
N GLU A 1 1.65 56.74 29.04
CA GLU A 1 1.90 56.44 27.60
C GLU A 1 2.76 55.20 27.42
N ARG A 2 3.96 55.12 28.02
CA ARG A 2 4.87 53.96 27.90
C ARG A 2 4.27 52.60 28.30
N GLU A 3 3.35 52.56 29.27
CA GLU A 3 2.67 51.32 29.66
C GLU A 3 1.66 50.84 28.59
N ARG A 4 0.97 51.78 27.93
CA ARG A 4 0.02 51.48 26.83
C ARG A 4 0.74 51.01 25.57
N GLU A 5 1.98 51.44 25.34
CA GLU A 5 2.81 50.96 24.23
C GLU A 5 3.24 49.51 24.43
N ARG A 6 3.63 49.14 25.66
CA ARG A 6 4.00 47.76 26.02
C ARG A 6 2.81 46.78 25.93
N GLU A 7 1.61 47.24 26.26
CA GLU A 7 0.38 46.45 26.09
C GLU A 7 0.11 46.19 24.60
N ARG A 8 0.20 47.21 23.75
CA ARG A 8 0.02 47.06 22.29
C ARG A 8 1.09 46.19 21.62
N GLU A 9 2.30 46.14 22.15
CA GLU A 9 3.37 45.24 21.68
C GLU A 9 3.11 43.80 22.10
N ARG A 10 2.61 43.56 23.32
CA ARG A 10 2.18 42.22 23.77
C ARG A 10 0.98 41.71 23.00
N GLU A 11 -0.01 42.57 22.74
CA GLU A 11 -1.19 42.23 21.92
C GLU A 11 -0.80 41.94 20.46
N ARG A 12 0.12 42.72 19.86
CA ARG A 12 0.68 42.40 18.54
C ARG A 12 1.47 41.10 18.53
N GLY A 13 2.28 40.84 19.55
CA GLY A 13 3.00 39.57 19.69
C GLY A 13 2.08 38.36 19.83
N ALA A 14 1.00 38.49 20.62
CA ALA A 14 0.01 37.44 20.82
C ALA A 14 -0.81 37.15 19.55
N THR A 15 -1.29 38.19 18.86
CA THR A 15 -2.02 38.03 17.59
C THR A 15 -1.15 37.43 16.47
N MET A 16 0.15 37.78 16.42
CA MET A 16 1.09 37.16 15.49
C MET A 16 1.38 35.69 15.84
N ALA A 17 1.53 35.36 17.13
CA ALA A 17 1.75 33.99 17.59
C ALA A 17 0.53 33.09 17.31
N ASP A 18 -0.68 33.58 17.58
CA ASP A 18 -1.92 32.86 17.27
C ASP A 18 -2.04 32.65 15.76
N SER A 19 -1.81 33.70 14.95
CA SER A 19 -1.87 33.57 13.48
C SER A 19 -0.85 32.56 12.94
N TRP A 20 0.34 32.46 13.55
CA TRP A 20 1.33 31.45 13.17
C TRP A 20 0.91 30.04 13.62
N LEU A 21 0.33 29.88 14.83
CA LEU A 21 -0.23 28.60 15.26
C LEU A 21 -1.31 28.13 14.29
N TRP A 22 -2.24 29.01 13.91
CA TRP A 22 -3.28 28.70 12.93
C TRP A 22 -2.68 28.29 11.57
N LEU A 23 -1.71 29.03 11.03
CA LEU A 23 -1.04 28.65 9.78
C LEU A 23 -0.30 27.31 9.90
N ALA A 24 0.40 27.05 11.01
CA ALA A 24 1.10 25.80 11.24
C ALA A 24 0.13 24.60 11.31
N THR A 25 -1.01 24.76 11.99
CA THR A 25 -2.05 23.72 12.05
C THR A 25 -2.65 23.41 10.68
N ILE A 26 -2.89 24.43 9.85
CA ILE A 26 -3.39 24.25 8.48
C ILE A 26 -2.36 23.48 7.64
N VAL A 27 -1.07 23.85 7.71
CA VAL A 27 0.00 23.15 6.99
C VAL A 27 0.11 21.68 7.40
N VAL A 28 -0.01 21.38 8.70
CA VAL A 28 -0.01 20.00 9.20
C VAL A 28 -1.20 19.20 8.66
N LEU A 29 -2.41 19.79 8.67
CA LEU A 29 -3.60 19.12 8.13
C LEU A 29 -3.46 18.78 6.64
N PHE A 30 -2.92 19.70 5.83
CA PHE A 30 -2.67 19.43 4.41
C PHE A 30 -1.63 18.33 4.18
N ALA A 31 -0.55 18.30 4.96
CA ALA A 31 0.47 17.26 4.85
C ALA A 31 -0.08 15.85 5.19
N VAL A 32 -0.95 15.76 6.20
CA VAL A 32 -1.62 14.50 6.56
C VAL A 32 -2.51 14.03 5.41
N ALA A 33 -3.33 14.92 4.84
CA ALA A 33 -4.22 14.58 3.73
C ALA A 33 -3.46 14.03 2.50
N ALA A 34 -2.40 14.71 2.07
CA ALA A 34 -1.58 14.25 0.94
C ALA A 34 -0.96 12.87 1.18
N SER A 35 -0.51 12.59 2.41
CA SER A 35 0.08 11.28 2.75
C SER A 35 -0.93 10.12 2.75
N ILE A 36 -2.22 10.43 2.84
CA ILE A 36 -3.29 9.42 2.79
C ILE A 36 -3.53 9.01 1.34
N ASP A 37 -3.61 9.95 0.41
CA ASP A 37 -3.84 9.67 -1.01
C ASP A 37 -2.75 8.78 -1.60
N ASP A 38 -1.48 9.04 -1.27
CA ASP A 38 -0.34 8.23 -1.71
C ASP A 38 -0.44 6.78 -1.22
N LYS A 39 -0.84 6.58 0.05
CA LYS A 39 -1.02 5.25 0.65
C LYS A 39 -2.24 4.52 0.10
N CYS A 40 -3.33 5.24 -0.14
CA CYS A 40 -4.53 4.70 -0.76
C CYS A 40 -4.25 4.25 -2.19
N ALA A 41 -3.55 5.07 -2.98
CA ALA A 41 -3.13 4.71 -4.34
C ALA A 41 -2.23 3.46 -4.35
N ALA A 42 -1.29 3.37 -3.41
CA ALA A 42 -0.44 2.19 -3.26
C ALA A 42 -1.25 0.93 -2.87
N CYS A 43 -2.22 1.07 -1.97
CA CYS A 43 -3.12 -0.03 -1.57
C CYS A 43 -3.96 -0.54 -2.75
N ASN A 44 -4.48 0.39 -3.57
CA ASN A 44 -5.27 0.04 -4.75
C ASN A 44 -4.43 -0.75 -5.77
N ALA A 45 -3.17 -0.37 -5.98
CA ALA A 45 -2.27 -1.11 -6.87
C ALA A 45 -1.98 -2.54 -6.37
N VAL A 46 -1.80 -2.71 -5.05
CA VAL A 46 -1.63 -4.04 -4.44
C VAL A 46 -2.92 -4.88 -4.60
N ALA A 47 -4.08 -4.27 -4.39
CA ALA A 47 -5.37 -4.93 -4.56
C ALA A 47 -5.59 -5.39 -6.02
N GLU A 48 -5.24 -4.54 -6.99
CA GLU A 48 -5.33 -4.88 -8.41
C GLU A 48 -4.42 -6.08 -8.78
N GLU A 49 -3.19 -6.14 -8.26
CA GLU A 49 -2.32 -7.29 -8.50
C GLU A 49 -2.86 -8.57 -7.84
N LEU A 50 -3.50 -8.45 -6.66
CA LEU A 50 -4.16 -9.58 -6.01
C LEU A 50 -5.39 -10.07 -6.79
N GLU A 51 -6.22 -9.17 -7.29
CA GLU A 51 -7.35 -9.49 -8.17
C GLU A 51 -6.89 -10.17 -9.46
N ARG A 52 -5.78 -9.69 -10.05
CA ARG A 52 -5.15 -10.35 -11.19
C ARG A 52 -4.65 -11.74 -10.83
N GLY A 53 -4.11 -11.95 -9.63
CA GLY A 53 -3.74 -13.26 -9.10
C GLY A 53 -4.95 -14.20 -8.99
N LEU A 54 -6.07 -13.71 -8.47
CA LEU A 54 -7.35 -14.43 -8.37
C LEU A 54 -7.93 -14.78 -9.76
N ALA A 55 -7.88 -13.86 -10.72
CA ALA A 55 -8.39 -14.08 -12.07
C ALA A 55 -7.57 -15.12 -12.85
N ASN A 56 -6.26 -15.21 -12.58
CA ASN A 56 -5.36 -16.18 -13.19
C ASN A 56 -5.21 -17.49 -12.37
N GLU A 57 -5.96 -17.61 -11.28
CA GLU A 57 -5.94 -18.79 -10.42
C GLU A 57 -6.38 -20.04 -11.20
N LYS A 58 -5.57 -21.10 -11.14
CA LYS A 58 -5.93 -22.38 -11.78
C LYS A 58 -7.05 -23.06 -10.98
N PRO A 59 -8.15 -23.49 -11.61
CA PRO A 59 -9.21 -24.22 -10.91
C PRO A 59 -8.68 -25.48 -10.24
N ARG A 60 -8.92 -25.61 -8.94
CA ARG A 60 -8.61 -26.82 -8.15
C ARG A 60 -9.87 -27.33 -7.47
N ASN A 61 -10.00 -28.65 -7.39
CA ASN A 61 -11.21 -29.30 -6.90
C ASN A 61 -11.20 -29.45 -5.36
N HIS A 62 -10.22 -30.17 -4.81
CA HIS A 62 -10.14 -30.40 -3.37
C HIS A 62 -8.70 -30.65 -2.91
N LEU A 63 -8.42 -30.28 -1.66
CA LEU A 63 -7.21 -30.63 -0.93
C LEU A 63 -7.45 -31.95 -0.20
N ASP A 64 -6.70 -33.00 -0.57
CA ASP A 64 -6.78 -34.31 0.07
C ASP A 64 -5.73 -34.45 1.17
N LEU A 65 -6.17 -34.39 2.42
CA LEU A 65 -5.31 -34.57 3.60
C LEU A 65 -5.39 -36.00 4.16
N ARG A 66 -5.88 -36.98 3.38
CA ARG A 66 -5.99 -38.38 3.80
C ARG A 66 -4.66 -39.13 3.66
N ASN A 67 -3.77 -38.90 4.64
CA ASN A 67 -2.43 -39.45 4.59
C ASN A 67 -2.26 -40.81 5.30
N ARG A 68 -3.18 -41.18 6.21
CA ARG A 68 -3.11 -42.43 6.98
C ARG A 68 -3.94 -43.53 6.32
N LEU A 69 -3.39 -44.73 6.12
CA LEU A 69 -4.18 -45.92 5.78
C LEU A 69 -4.62 -46.65 7.05
N ASP A 70 -5.86 -47.11 7.09
CA ASP A 70 -6.32 -48.06 8.11
C ASP A 70 -6.04 -49.52 7.69
N SER A 71 -6.27 -50.46 8.63
CA SER A 71 -6.08 -51.89 8.39
C SER A 71 -7.05 -52.50 7.37
N LYS A 72 -8.09 -51.75 6.95
CA LYS A 72 -9.04 -52.12 5.91
C LYS A 72 -8.68 -51.50 4.55
N GLY A 73 -7.52 -50.83 4.45
CA GLY A 73 -7.03 -50.19 3.23
C GLY A 73 -7.71 -48.87 2.89
N GLN A 74 -8.54 -48.30 3.77
CA GLN A 74 -9.17 -47.01 3.55
C GLN A 74 -8.26 -45.88 4.03
N ARG A 75 -8.23 -44.78 3.27
CA ARG A 75 -7.48 -43.59 3.63
C ARG A 75 -8.30 -42.72 4.59
N GLN A 76 -7.73 -42.51 5.77
CA GLN A 76 -8.27 -41.70 6.85
C GLN A 76 -7.72 -40.26 6.77
N GLY A 77 -8.59 -39.28 6.95
CA GLY A 77 -8.25 -37.86 6.99
C GLY A 77 -9.37 -36.98 6.42
N LYS A 78 -9.06 -35.71 6.19
CA LYS A 78 -10.04 -34.71 5.76
C LYS A 78 -9.84 -34.37 4.28
N VAL A 79 -10.92 -34.31 3.54
CA VAL A 79 -10.95 -33.70 2.20
C VAL A 79 -11.60 -32.34 2.35
N ILE A 80 -10.90 -31.28 1.94
CA ILE A 80 -11.37 -29.90 2.07
C ILE A 80 -11.48 -29.29 0.68
N ASP A 81 -12.53 -28.52 0.42
CA ASP A 81 -12.61 -27.73 -0.80
C ASP A 81 -11.48 -26.69 -0.80
N TYR A 82 -10.75 -26.60 -1.91
CA TYR A 82 -9.64 -25.66 -2.06
C TYR A 82 -10.10 -24.20 -1.91
N ARG A 83 -11.32 -23.87 -2.35
CA ARG A 83 -11.89 -22.51 -2.30
C ARG A 83 -11.97 -21.94 -0.88
N VAL A 84 -12.18 -22.81 0.12
CA VAL A 84 -12.29 -22.45 1.54
C VAL A 84 -11.05 -22.82 2.35
N SER A 85 -10.02 -23.33 1.68
CA SER A 85 -8.76 -23.72 2.33
C SER A 85 -7.91 -22.48 2.63
N GLU A 86 -7.26 -22.47 3.79
CA GLU A 86 -6.26 -21.44 4.14
C GLU A 86 -5.10 -21.42 3.13
N LEU A 87 -4.78 -22.59 2.56
CA LEU A 87 -3.73 -22.74 1.55
C LEU A 87 -3.96 -21.82 0.34
N ARG A 88 -5.21 -21.66 -0.11
CA ARG A 88 -5.54 -20.77 -1.23
C ARG A 88 -5.07 -19.34 -0.99
N VAL A 89 -5.29 -18.82 0.22
CA VAL A 89 -4.87 -17.45 0.57
C VAL A 89 -3.35 -17.35 0.66
N VAL A 90 -2.69 -18.36 1.24
CA VAL A 90 -1.22 -18.39 1.32
C VAL A 90 -0.59 -18.37 -0.06
N GLU A 91 -1.09 -19.20 -0.99
CA GLU A 91 -0.57 -19.26 -2.36
C GLU A 91 -0.81 -17.96 -3.15
N LEU A 92 -1.94 -17.29 -2.94
CA LEU A 92 -2.24 -16.01 -3.59
C LEU A 92 -1.37 -14.86 -3.04
N LEU A 93 -1.08 -14.87 -1.74
CA LEU A 93 -0.25 -13.85 -1.10
C LEU A 93 1.26 -14.13 -1.24
N ASP A 94 1.64 -15.35 -1.63
CA ASP A 94 3.03 -15.70 -1.85
C ASP A 94 3.60 -14.98 -3.08
N GLY A 95 4.78 -14.38 -2.91
CA GLY A 95 5.41 -13.54 -3.93
C GLY A 95 4.62 -12.27 -4.34
N LEU A 96 3.46 -11.96 -3.74
CA LEU A 96 2.65 -10.78 -4.11
C LEU A 96 3.47 -9.48 -4.00
N CYS A 97 4.12 -9.28 -2.85
CA CYS A 97 4.93 -8.07 -2.62
C CYS A 97 6.21 -8.03 -3.47
N GLU A 98 6.69 -9.17 -3.98
CA GLU A 98 7.81 -9.22 -4.92
C GLU A 98 7.37 -8.70 -6.29
N LYS A 99 6.16 -9.07 -6.74
CA LYS A 99 5.57 -8.55 -7.99
C LYS A 99 5.31 -7.04 -7.94
N MET A 100 5.11 -6.46 -6.76
CA MET A 100 5.01 -5.01 -6.60
C MET A 100 6.30 -4.28 -6.99
N GLN A 101 7.44 -4.97 -7.09
CA GLN A 101 8.66 -4.38 -7.64
C GLN A 101 8.52 -4.01 -9.12
N ASP A 102 7.56 -4.57 -9.85
CA ASP A 102 7.28 -4.19 -11.24
C ASP A 102 6.42 -2.93 -11.35
N TYR A 103 6.10 -2.24 -10.25
CA TYR A 103 5.29 -1.03 -10.27
C TYR A 103 6.12 0.23 -10.09
N THR A 104 5.72 1.31 -10.77
CA THR A 104 6.25 2.66 -10.53
C THR A 104 5.13 3.66 -10.47
N LEU A 105 5.43 4.79 -9.85
CA LEU A 105 4.57 5.96 -9.84
C LEU A 105 4.80 6.78 -11.12
N LEU A 106 3.72 7.12 -11.82
CA LEU A 106 3.72 8.14 -12.87
C LEU A 106 2.90 9.34 -12.42
N LYS A 107 3.43 10.53 -12.70
CA LYS A 107 2.69 11.78 -12.57
C LYS A 107 1.99 12.03 -13.90
N THR A 108 0.67 11.88 -13.91
CA THR A 108 -0.14 12.21 -15.08
C THR A 108 -0.21 13.74 -15.25
N ALA A 109 -0.55 14.21 -16.47
CA ALA A 109 -0.68 15.64 -16.78
C ALA A 109 -1.67 16.40 -15.87
N SER A 110 -2.54 15.69 -15.16
CA SER A 110 -3.52 16.20 -14.18
C SER A 110 -3.00 16.27 -12.74
N GLU A 111 -1.69 16.19 -12.50
CA GLU A 111 -1.04 16.11 -11.16
C GLU A 111 -1.41 14.89 -10.29
N THR A 112 -2.34 14.05 -10.75
CA THR A 112 -2.71 12.80 -10.09
C THR A 112 -1.59 11.78 -10.24
N GLN A 113 -1.17 11.21 -9.11
CA GLN A 113 -0.17 10.15 -9.06
C GLN A 113 -0.86 8.80 -9.27
N GLU A 114 -0.39 8.02 -10.25
CA GLU A 114 -0.93 6.70 -10.55
C GLU A 114 0.17 5.65 -10.53
N TRP A 115 -0.12 4.51 -9.92
CA TRP A 115 0.78 3.36 -9.92
C TRP A 115 0.53 2.54 -11.17
N ILE A 116 1.56 2.37 -11.98
CA ILE A 116 1.49 1.57 -13.20
C ILE A 116 2.45 0.40 -13.14
N ARG A 117 2.02 -0.73 -13.70
CA ARG A 117 2.86 -1.90 -13.87
C ARG A 117 3.75 -1.74 -15.10
N ILE A 118 5.05 -1.88 -14.90
CA ILE A 118 6.08 -1.88 -15.91
C ILE A 118 6.29 -3.30 -16.40
N GLN A 119 6.21 -3.52 -17.71
CA GLN A 119 6.65 -4.79 -18.30
C GLN A 119 8.11 -4.76 -18.75
N ASN A 120 8.62 -3.58 -19.13
CA ASN A 120 9.99 -3.42 -19.59
C ASN A 120 10.61 -2.13 -19.05
N TRP A 121 11.63 -2.27 -18.20
CA TRP A 121 12.35 -1.19 -17.55
C TRP A 121 13.14 -0.28 -18.48
N ASP A 122 13.40 -0.73 -19.71
CA ASP A 122 14.20 0.02 -20.69
C ASP A 122 13.33 0.91 -21.59
N ASN A 123 12.01 0.75 -21.56
CA ASN A 123 11.06 1.57 -22.32
C ASN A 123 10.42 2.71 -21.49
N LEU A 124 10.98 3.03 -20.33
CA LEU A 124 10.45 4.14 -19.52
C LEU A 124 10.98 5.48 -19.99
N THR A 125 10.05 6.43 -20.12
CA THR A 125 10.33 7.85 -20.38
C THR A 125 10.75 8.62 -19.12
N ILE A 126 10.57 8.03 -17.93
CA ILE A 126 10.92 8.63 -16.63
C ILE A 126 12.31 8.19 -16.13
N ASN A 127 12.83 8.90 -15.14
CA ASN A 127 14.12 8.57 -14.55
C ASN A 127 14.10 7.16 -13.90
N LYS A 128 14.93 6.26 -14.42
CA LYS A 128 15.04 4.86 -13.97
C LYS A 128 15.40 4.74 -12.49
N GLN A 129 16.16 5.68 -11.92
CA GLN A 129 16.52 5.65 -10.51
C GLN A 129 15.33 5.97 -9.60
N GLU A 130 14.54 6.99 -9.98
CA GLU A 130 13.32 7.39 -9.29
C GLU A 130 12.26 6.29 -9.38
N ALA A 131 12.06 5.72 -10.56
CA ALA A 131 11.14 4.61 -10.77
C ALA A 131 11.47 3.39 -9.90
N LYS A 132 12.76 3.04 -9.79
CA LYS A 132 13.24 1.98 -8.90
C LYS A 132 13.05 2.30 -7.42
N ALA A 133 13.18 3.57 -7.03
CA ALA A 133 12.92 3.99 -5.66
C ALA A 133 11.43 3.81 -5.30
N HIS A 134 10.51 4.19 -6.20
CA HIS A 134 9.08 3.96 -6.02
C HIS A 134 8.70 2.48 -5.94
N SER A 135 9.25 1.66 -6.85
CA SER A 135 9.11 0.20 -6.85
C SER A 135 9.51 -0.42 -5.50
N LYS A 136 10.69 -0.04 -4.98
CA LYS A 136 11.15 -0.51 -3.67
C LYS A 136 10.24 -0.03 -2.54
N HIS A 137 9.76 1.20 -2.62
CA HIS A 137 8.85 1.78 -1.62
C HIS A 137 7.53 1.01 -1.55
N ILE A 138 6.87 0.73 -2.68
CA ILE A 138 5.60 -0.01 -2.69
C ILE A 138 5.77 -1.47 -2.29
N SER A 139 6.87 -2.12 -2.68
CA SER A 139 7.18 -3.49 -2.23
C SER A 139 7.38 -3.56 -0.72
N SER A 140 8.09 -2.58 -0.15
CA SER A 140 8.25 -2.46 1.31
C SER A 140 6.93 -2.15 2.02
N TYR A 141 6.09 -1.29 1.43
CA TYR A 141 4.76 -0.98 1.95
C TYR A 141 3.90 -2.25 2.03
N CYS A 142 3.83 -3.03 0.95
CA CYS A 142 3.14 -4.32 0.91
C CYS A 142 3.65 -5.28 1.99
N GLY A 143 4.98 -5.40 2.14
CA GLY A 143 5.58 -6.28 3.14
C GLY A 143 5.29 -5.87 4.59
N SER A 144 5.17 -4.57 4.87
CA SER A 144 4.89 -4.07 6.22
C SER A 144 3.51 -4.44 6.75
N TRP A 145 2.55 -4.74 5.88
CA TRP A 145 1.21 -5.20 6.26
C TRP A 145 1.21 -6.66 6.79
N ARG A 146 2.32 -7.39 6.63
CA ARG A 146 2.46 -8.79 7.03
C ARG A 146 3.00 -8.97 8.47
N SER A 147 3.47 -7.91 9.14
CA SER A 147 3.93 -7.92 10.55
C SER A 147 2.86 -7.40 11.51
#